data_AF-A0A350AI59-F1
#
_entry.id   AF-A0A350AI59-F1
#
_cell.length_a   1.000
_cell.length_b   1.000
_cell.length_c   1.000
_cell.angle_alpha   90.00
_cell.angle_beta   90.00
_cell.angle_gamma   90.00
#
_symmetry.space_group_name_H-M   'P 1'
#
loop_
_entity.id
_entity.type
_entity.pdbx_description
1 polymer ?
#
loop_
_entity_poly.entity_id
_entity_poly.type
_entity_poly.pdbx_seq_one_letter_code
_entity_poly.pdbx_strand_id
1 'polypeptide(L)'
;LNGTLAGGANGMALACDIRIAVPGAKFFYPVMKLGYLPQPSDPARLAALVGPSRAKMILMAGQKIETEEALAWGLIDRIVAPDQLMTVARGLAADTLAATPEIARGIKALCR
;
A
#
# COMPACT_ATOMS: atom_id res chain seq x y z
N LEU A 1 4.14 7.41 -1.17
CA LEU A 1 4.52 6.67 -2.38
C LEU A 1 4.69 7.69 -3.51
N ASN A 2 5.93 8.06 -3.82
CA ASN A 2 6.29 9.18 -4.69
C ASN A 2 6.60 8.77 -6.14
N GLY A 3 6.16 7.59 -6.56
CA GLY A 3 6.46 7.03 -7.88
C GLY A 3 5.98 5.60 -8.00
N THR A 4 6.54 4.89 -8.97
CA THR A 4 6.17 3.49 -9.26
C THR A 4 6.57 2.54 -8.12
N LEU A 5 5.63 1.72 -7.66
CA LEU A 5 5.83 0.58 -6.78
C LEU A 5 5.80 -0.72 -7.58
N ALA A 6 6.93 -1.40 -7.62
CA ALA A 6 7.11 -2.65 -8.35
C ALA A 6 7.63 -3.76 -7.44
N GLY A 7 7.03 -4.95 -7.53
CA GLY A 7 7.56 -6.17 -6.91
C GLY A 7 7.73 -6.04 -5.40
N GLY A 8 8.94 -6.29 -4.89
CA GLY A 8 9.23 -6.26 -3.44
C GLY A 8 8.94 -4.92 -2.75
N ALA A 9 9.05 -3.79 -3.46
CA ALA A 9 8.64 -2.49 -2.92
C ALA A 9 7.13 -2.42 -2.65
N ASN A 10 6.33 -3.18 -3.41
CA ASN A 10 4.90 -3.34 -3.16
C ASN A 10 4.67 -4.11 -1.84
N GLY A 11 5.44 -5.16 -1.59
CA GLY A 11 5.40 -5.90 -0.32
C GLY A 11 5.68 -5.02 0.90
N MET A 12 6.67 -4.11 0.81
CA MET A 12 6.95 -3.15 1.87
C MET A 12 5.76 -2.24 2.15
N ALA A 13 5.11 -1.70 1.11
CA ALA A 13 3.93 -0.85 1.29
C ALA A 13 2.72 -1.63 1.83
N LEU A 14 2.54 -2.88 1.43
CA LEU A 14 1.50 -3.77 1.97
C LEU A 14 1.70 -4.08 3.46
N ALA A 15 2.92 -3.99 3.97
CA ALA A 15 3.23 -4.17 5.39
C ALA A 15 2.98 -2.90 6.23
N CYS A 16 2.83 -1.73 5.59
CA CYS A 16 2.50 -0.48 6.26
C CYS A 16 1.01 -0.43 6.62
N ASP A 17 0.65 0.38 7.62
CA ASP A 17 -0.75 0.54 8.04
C ASP A 17 -1.49 1.55 7.13
N ILE A 18 -0.83 2.68 6.83
CA ILE A 18 -1.35 3.80 6.03
C ILE A 18 -0.45 4.01 4.80
N ARG A 19 -1.07 4.22 3.64
CA ARG A 19 -0.43 4.40 2.33
C ARG A 19 -1.01 5.62 1.63
N ILE A 20 -0.19 6.64 1.39
CA ILE A 20 -0.57 7.79 0.54
C ILE A 20 0.33 7.85 -0.70
N ALA A 21 -0.20 8.31 -1.83
CA ALA A 21 0.54 8.35 -3.09
C ALA A 21 0.41 9.68 -3.82
N VAL A 22 1.31 9.92 -4.76
CA VAL A 22 1.25 11.06 -5.70
C VAL A 22 0.55 10.64 -6.99
N PRO A 23 -0.04 11.59 -7.76
CA PRO A 23 -0.53 11.31 -9.10
C PRO A 23 0.55 10.69 -10.00
N GLY A 24 0.15 9.75 -10.86
CA GLY A 24 1.05 9.06 -11.79
C GLY A 24 1.92 7.96 -11.15
N ALA A 25 1.74 7.67 -9.86
CA ALA A 25 2.29 6.46 -9.25
C ALA A 25 1.60 5.21 -9.84
N LYS A 26 2.39 4.17 -10.09
CA LYS A 26 1.92 2.90 -10.66
C LYS A 26 2.21 1.75 -9.72
N PHE A 27 1.32 0.76 -9.66
CA PHE A 27 1.41 -0.33 -8.70
C PHE A 27 1.32 -1.67 -9.43
N PHE A 28 2.32 -2.53 -9.25
CA PHE A 28 2.31 -3.87 -9.81
C PHE A 28 3.27 -4.81 -9.09
N TYR A 29 3.04 -6.12 -9.27
CA TYR A 29 3.88 -7.17 -8.71
C TYR A 29 4.19 -8.19 -9.83
N PRO A 30 5.33 -8.07 -10.54
CA PRO A 30 5.57 -8.77 -11.81
C PRO A 30 5.97 -10.25 -11.65
N VAL A 31 5.59 -10.90 -10.56
CA VAL A 31 5.99 -12.27 -10.20
C VAL A 31 5.56 -13.30 -11.24
N MET A 32 4.33 -13.21 -11.77
CA MET A 32 3.89 -14.12 -12.83
C MET A 32 4.74 -13.98 -14.10
N LYS A 33 5.04 -12.74 -14.52
CA LYS A 33 5.87 -12.48 -15.71
C LYS A 33 7.31 -12.96 -15.53
N LEU A 34 7.81 -12.93 -14.30
CA LEU A 34 9.19 -13.30 -13.97
C LEU A 34 9.36 -14.75 -13.51
N GLY A 35 8.27 -15.52 -13.36
CA GLY A 35 8.34 -16.92 -12.93
C GLY A 35 8.67 -17.09 -11.44
N TYR A 36 8.31 -16.12 -10.60
CA TYR A 36 8.53 -16.18 -9.15
C TYR A 36 7.21 -16.31 -8.39
N LEU A 37 7.30 -16.75 -7.13
CA LEU A 37 6.23 -16.56 -6.17
C LEU A 37 6.38 -15.19 -5.48
N PRO A 38 5.29 -14.52 -5.10
CA PRO A 38 5.35 -13.35 -4.23
C PRO A 38 5.86 -13.74 -2.84
N GLN A 39 6.29 -12.74 -2.04
CA GLN A 39 6.64 -12.99 -0.64
C GLN A 39 5.42 -13.61 0.07
N PRO A 40 5.58 -14.64 0.92
CA PRO A 40 4.44 -15.43 1.41
C PRO A 40 3.33 -14.64 2.10
N SER A 41 3.66 -13.53 2.76
CA SER A 41 2.70 -12.68 3.46
C SER A 41 1.97 -11.67 2.56
N ASP A 42 2.49 -11.37 1.38
CA ASP A 42 1.98 -10.29 0.53
C ASP A 42 0.64 -10.59 -0.15
N PRO A 43 0.36 -11.81 -0.67
CA PRO A 43 -0.93 -12.12 -1.27
C PRO A 43 -2.10 -11.93 -0.30
N ALA A 44 -1.93 -12.33 0.97
CA ALA A 44 -2.96 -12.18 1.99
C ALA A 44 -3.22 -10.70 2.30
N ARG A 45 -2.15 -9.90 2.48
CA ARG A 45 -2.25 -8.45 2.70
C ARG A 45 -2.89 -7.73 1.52
N LEU A 46 -2.48 -8.05 0.29
CA LEU A 46 -3.05 -7.46 -0.91
C LEU A 46 -4.54 -7.81 -1.03
N ALA A 47 -4.91 -9.08 -0.84
CA ALA A 47 -6.30 -9.51 -0.91
C ALA A 47 -7.18 -8.88 0.19
N ALA A 48 -6.64 -8.65 1.39
CA ALA A 48 -7.36 -7.96 2.46
C ALA A 48 -7.68 -6.48 2.11
N LEU A 49 -6.79 -5.82 1.36
CA LEU A 49 -6.98 -4.44 0.94
C LEU A 49 -7.88 -4.31 -0.30
N VAL A 50 -7.56 -5.02 -1.38
CA VAL A 50 -8.23 -4.84 -2.68
C VAL A 50 -9.26 -5.90 -3.01
N GLY A 51 -9.42 -6.92 -2.17
CA GLY A 51 -10.23 -8.10 -2.45
C GLY A 51 -9.51 -9.15 -3.31
N PRO A 52 -9.96 -10.42 -3.25
CA PRO A 52 -9.24 -11.56 -3.83
C PRO A 52 -9.15 -11.51 -5.36
N SER A 53 -10.18 -11.00 -6.04
CA SER A 53 -10.19 -10.92 -7.52
C SER A 53 -9.15 -9.94 -8.05
N ARG A 54 -9.12 -8.72 -7.49
CA ARG A 54 -8.14 -7.68 -7.86
C ARG A 54 -6.71 -8.06 -7.45
N ALA A 55 -6.54 -8.75 -6.32
CA ALA A 55 -5.23 -9.29 -5.95
C ALA A 55 -4.69 -10.27 -7.00
N LYS A 56 -5.54 -11.18 -7.52
CA LYS A 56 -5.18 -12.08 -8.63
C LYS A 56 -4.96 -11.33 -9.93
N MET A 57 -5.69 -10.26 -10.20
CA MET A 57 -5.45 -9.41 -11.37
C MET A 57 -4.01 -8.84 -11.36
N ILE A 58 -3.53 -8.38 -10.20
CA ILE A 58 -2.16 -7.88 -10.06
C ILE A 58 -1.14 -9.03 -10.09
N LEU A 59 -1.35 -10.09 -9.31
CA LEU A 59 -0.36 -11.15 -9.10
C LEU A 59 -0.34 -12.20 -10.23
N MET A 60 -1.51 -12.71 -10.62
CA MET A 60 -1.65 -13.78 -11.62
C MET A 60 -1.76 -13.21 -13.03
N ALA A 61 -2.56 -12.16 -13.25
CA ALA A 61 -2.65 -11.54 -14.58
C ALA A 61 -1.56 -10.51 -14.85
N GLY A 62 -0.67 -10.26 -13.87
CA GLY A 62 0.48 -9.37 -14.00
C GLY A 62 0.12 -7.91 -14.28
N GLN A 63 -1.09 -7.49 -13.90
CA GLN A 63 -1.58 -6.15 -14.23
C GLN A 63 -0.85 -5.07 -13.44
N LYS A 64 -0.70 -3.92 -14.10
CA LYS A 64 -0.25 -2.67 -13.53
C LYS A 64 -1.42 -1.73 -13.43
N ILE A 65 -1.65 -1.19 -12.25
CA ILE A 65 -2.75 -0.26 -11.99
C ILE A 65 -2.23 1.14 -11.75
N GLU A 66 -3.03 2.13 -12.14
CA GLU A 66 -2.72 3.54 -11.96
C GLU A 66 -3.19 4.05 -10.59
N THR A 67 -2.88 5.29 -10.25
CA THR A 67 -3.05 5.83 -8.89
C THR A 67 -4.53 5.88 -8.46
N GLU A 68 -5.42 6.27 -9.36
CA GLU A 68 -6.85 6.41 -9.12
C GLU A 68 -7.52 5.06 -8.87
N GLU A 69 -7.13 4.01 -9.61
CA GLU A 69 -7.59 2.64 -9.38
C GLU A 69 -7.10 2.11 -8.04
N ALA A 70 -5.82 2.36 -7.71
CA ALA A 70 -5.25 1.97 -6.42
C ALA A 70 -6.02 2.60 -5.25
N LEU A 71 -6.44 3.86 -5.38
CA LEU A 71 -7.30 4.53 -4.38
C LEU A 71 -8.69 3.90 -4.35
N ALA A 72 -9.34 3.75 -5.51
CA ALA A 72 -10.69 3.19 -5.60
C ALA A 72 -10.78 1.74 -5.09
N TRP A 73 -9.69 0.99 -5.16
CA TRP A 73 -9.63 -0.39 -4.68
C TRP A 73 -9.19 -0.50 -3.22
N GLY A 74 -8.81 0.59 -2.56
CA GLY A 74 -8.33 0.58 -1.18
C GLY A 74 -6.87 0.13 -1.00
N LEU A 75 -6.09 0.04 -2.09
CA LEU A 75 -4.65 -0.22 -2.00
C LEU A 75 -3.90 0.96 -1.37
N ILE A 76 -4.34 2.19 -1.67
CA ILE A 76 -3.87 3.42 -1.04
C ILE A 76 -5.04 4.18 -0.44
N ASP A 77 -4.76 5.04 0.53
CA ASP A 77 -5.76 5.75 1.34
C ASP A 77 -5.97 7.20 0.84
N ARG A 78 -4.96 7.82 0.22
CA ARG A 78 -5.04 9.20 -0.33
C ARG A 78 -4.12 9.41 -1.54
N ILE A 79 -4.57 10.29 -2.44
CA ILE A 79 -3.74 10.89 -3.49
C ILE A 79 -3.43 12.33 -3.08
N VAL A 80 -2.16 12.72 -3.12
CA VAL A 80 -1.69 14.03 -2.67
C VAL A 80 -0.71 14.64 -3.67
N ALA A 81 -0.67 15.96 -3.77
CA ALA A 81 0.29 16.64 -4.64
C ALA A 81 1.74 16.28 -4.25
N PRO A 82 2.67 16.14 -5.22
CA PRO A 82 4.04 15.70 -4.94
C PRO A 82 4.78 16.57 -3.91
N ASP A 83 4.60 17.89 -3.98
CA ASP A 83 5.19 18.87 -3.06
C ASP A 83 4.58 18.83 -1.66
N GLN A 84 3.36 18.30 -1.52
CA GLN A 84 2.66 18.15 -0.23
C GLN A 84 2.85 16.77 0.42
N LEU A 85 3.46 15.81 -0.29
CA LEU A 85 3.51 14.41 0.14
C LEU A 85 4.05 14.23 1.57
N MET A 86 5.19 14.84 1.86
CA MET A 86 5.82 14.70 3.18
C MET A 86 5.10 15.49 4.27
N THR A 87 4.52 16.64 3.92
CA THR A 87 3.70 17.44 4.84
C THR A 87 2.48 16.64 5.29
N VAL A 88 1.75 16.04 4.35
CA VAL A 88 0.57 15.21 4.65
C VAL A 88 0.97 13.95 5.42
N ALA A 89 2.05 13.27 5.03
CA ALA A 89 2.52 12.08 5.75
C ALA A 89 2.85 12.38 7.23
N ARG A 90 3.56 13.49 7.48
CA ARG A 90 3.88 13.94 8.85
C ARG A 90 2.62 14.33 9.62
N GLY A 91 1.69 15.01 8.97
CA GLY A 91 0.39 15.35 9.56
C GLY A 91 -0.40 14.12 10.01
N LEU A 92 -0.47 13.08 9.17
CA LEU A 92 -1.13 11.81 9.51
C LEU A 92 -0.46 11.07 10.66
N ALA A 93 0.85 11.22 10.82
CA ALA A 93 1.60 10.59 11.90
C ALA A 93 1.57 11.37 13.23
N ALA A 94 1.14 12.64 13.22
CA ALA A 94 1.29 13.56 14.35
C ALA A 94 0.67 13.03 15.64
N ASP A 95 -0.58 12.57 15.58
CA ASP A 95 -1.28 12.05 16.77
C ASP A 95 -0.65 10.76 17.30
N THR A 96 -0.15 9.90 16.41
CA THR A 96 0.57 8.67 16.81
C THR A 96 1.89 8.99 17.48
N LEU A 97 2.62 10.02 17.00
CA LEU A 97 3.89 10.45 17.57
C LEU A 97 3.72 11.18 18.91
N ALA A 98 2.57 11.83 19.13
CA ALA A 98 2.23 12.49 20.39
C ALA A 98 1.70 11.50 21.45
N ALA A 99 1.20 10.34 21.05
CA ALA A 99 0.69 9.32 21.94
C ALA A 99 1.80 8.54 22.67
N THR A 100 1.46 7.92 23.80
CA THR A 100 2.36 6.94 24.40
C THR A 100 2.47 5.70 23.49
N PRO A 101 3.66 5.06 23.41
CA PRO A 101 3.84 3.88 22.56
C PRO A 101 2.87 2.74 22.87
N GLU A 102 2.40 2.62 24.12
CA GLU A 102 1.43 1.62 24.57
C GLU A 102 0.08 1.82 23.88
N ILE A 103 -0.44 3.06 23.82
CA ILE A 103 -1.71 3.37 23.18
C ILE A 103 -1.61 3.17 21.66
N ALA A 104 -0.53 3.65 21.03
CA ALA A 104 -0.30 3.48 19.60
C ALA A 104 -0.25 1.99 19.19
N ARG A 105 0.51 1.17 19.93
CA ARG A 105 0.56 -0.29 19.69
C ARG A 105 -0.77 -0.96 20.00
N GLY A 106 -1.45 -0.54 21.06
CA GLY A 106 -2.75 -1.06 21.47
C GLY A 106 -3.81 -0.88 20.37
N ILE A 107 -3.96 0.33 19.85
CA ILE A 107 -4.90 0.62 18.75
C ILE A 107 -4.54 -0.20 17.50
N LYS A 108 -3.25 -0.24 17.13
CA LYS A 108 -2.80 -1.04 15.98
C LYS A 108 -3.13 -2.53 16.12
N ALA A 109 -3.06 -3.08 17.33
CA ALA A 109 -3.38 -4.48 17.59
C ALA A 109 -4.89 -4.78 17.49
N LEU A 110 -5.76 -3.81 17.81
CA LEU A 110 -7.21 -3.97 17.70
C LEU A 110 -7.72 -3.98 16.25
N CYS A 111 -6.97 -3.38 15.32
CA CYS A 111 -7.34 -3.29 13.90
C CYS A 111 -6.76 -4.42 13.04
N ARG A 112 -6.09 -5.42 13.63
CA ARG A 112 -5.36 -6.48 12.92
C ARG A 112 -6.15 -7.75 12.69
#